data_AF-A0A2G8PCS6-F1
#
_entry.id   AF-A0A2G8PCS6-F1
#
_cell.length_a   1.000
_cell.length_b   1.000
_cell.length_c   1.000
_cell.angle_alpha   90.00
_cell.angle_beta   90.00
_cell.angle_gamma   90.00
#
_symmetry.space_group_name_H-M   'P 1'
#
loop_
_entity.id
_entity.type
_entity.pdbx_description
1 polymer ?
#
loop_
_entity_poly.entity_id
_entity_poly.type
_entity_poly.pdbx_seq_one_letter_code
_entity_poly.pdbx_strand_id
1 'polypeptide(L)'
;MKRYVFVNRSQQVQVIRTIPGHWERTLFPGQYAIFEAEPDDYLEVYSCCCSTTILEERHPCRRLLDSSLPEADPHLDRLADAVNG
;
A
#
# COMPACT_ATOMS: atom_id res chain seq x y z
N MET A 1 -14.15 -9.09 6.07
CA MET A 1 -12.69 -8.87 6.12
C MET A 1 -11.99 -9.54 4.95
N LYS A 2 -11.13 -8.80 4.24
CA LYS A 2 -10.31 -9.28 3.10
C LYS A 2 -8.86 -8.85 3.28
N ARG A 3 -7.93 -9.50 2.59
CA ARG A 3 -6.49 -9.26 2.70
C ARG A 3 -5.98 -8.47 1.49
N TYR A 4 -5.51 -7.25 1.70
CA TYR A 4 -5.07 -6.33 0.65
C TYR A 4 -3.56 -6.13 0.66
N VAL A 5 -3.00 -5.74 -0.49
CA VAL A 5 -1.59 -5.32 -0.65
C VAL A 5 -1.53 -3.83 -0.99
N PHE A 6 -0.61 -3.12 -0.35
CA PHE A 6 -0.20 -1.79 -0.76
C PHE A 6 1.33 -1.74 -0.90
N VAL A 7 1.82 -1.13 -1.98
CA VAL A 7 3.25 -0.95 -2.25
C VAL A 7 3.58 0.54 -2.30
N ASN A 8 4.59 0.95 -1.53
CA ASN A 8 5.14 2.30 -1.62
C ASN A 8 6.01 2.38 -2.89
N ARG A 9 5.45 2.92 -3.97
CA ARG A 9 6.17 3.21 -5.22
C ARG A 9 6.83 4.60 -5.24
N SER A 10 6.67 5.39 -4.17
CA SER A 10 7.29 6.70 -4.05
C SER A 10 8.76 6.60 -3.64
N GLN A 11 9.49 7.70 -3.78
CA GLN A 11 10.86 7.86 -3.29
C GLN A 11 10.93 8.37 -1.84
N GLN A 12 9.79 8.46 -1.15
CA GLN A 12 9.68 8.98 0.21
C GLN A 12 9.19 7.90 1.17
N VAL A 13 9.44 8.10 2.47
CA VAL A 13 8.85 7.24 3.51
C VAL A 13 7.37 7.57 3.62
N GLN A 14 6.54 6.54 3.54
CA GLN A 14 5.09 6.65 3.67
C GLN A 14 4.61 5.97 4.94
N VAL A 15 3.54 6.48 5.53
CA VAL A 15 2.78 5.84 6.60
C VAL A 15 1.40 5.54 6.06
N ILE A 16 0.98 4.28 6.11
CA ILE A 16 -0.35 3.86 5.67
C ILE A 16 -1.21 3.50 6.87
N ARG A 17 -2.49 3.86 6.82
CA ARG A 17 -3.46 3.63 7.89
C ARG A 17 -4.82 3.22 7.33
N THR A 18 -5.43 2.19 7.90
CA THR A 18 -6.83 1.84 7.59
C THR A 18 -7.79 2.75 8.36
N ILE A 19 -8.98 3.05 7.84
CA ILE A 19 -10.03 3.81 8.53
C ILE A 19 -11.40 3.19 8.21
N PRO A 20 -12.25 2.88 9.21
CA PRO A 20 -12.07 3.08 10.65
C PRO A 20 -11.11 2.11 11.35
N GLY A 21 -10.50 1.13 10.66
CA GLY A 21 -9.59 0.16 11.27
C GLY A 21 -8.41 0.79 12.05
N HIS A 22 -7.90 0.14 13.09
CA HIS A 22 -6.78 0.65 13.90
C HIS A 22 -5.40 0.14 13.44
N TRP A 23 -5.25 -0.19 12.16
CA TRP A 23 -3.98 -0.68 11.61
C TRP A 23 -3.17 0.44 10.97
N GLU A 24 -1.87 0.49 11.29
CA GLU A 24 -0.90 1.42 10.73
C GLU A 24 0.45 0.75 10.47
N ARG A 25 1.12 1.15 9.38
CA ARG A 25 2.48 0.71 9.02
C ARG A 25 3.28 1.81 8.32
N THR A 26 4.57 1.90 8.64
CA THR A 26 5.56 2.68 7.89
C THR A 26 6.14 1.83 6.77
N LEU A 27 6.24 2.40 5.56
CA LEU A 27 6.80 1.78 4.37
C LEU A 27 7.90 2.67 3.79
N PHE A 28 9.10 2.11 3.63
CA PHE A 28 10.18 2.73 2.88
C PHE A 28 9.95 2.61 1.36
N PRO A 29 10.64 3.41 0.54
CA PRO A 29 10.58 3.27 -0.91
C PRO A 29 10.77 1.83 -1.40
N GLY A 30 9.83 1.34 -2.20
CA GLY A 30 9.82 -0.01 -2.76
C GLY A 30 9.34 -1.12 -1.82
N GLN A 31 8.99 -0.81 -0.56
CA GLN A 31 8.40 -1.80 0.35
C GLN A 31 6.89 -1.94 0.15
N TYR A 32 6.35 -3.08 0.56
CA TYR A 32 4.92 -3.34 0.57
C TYR A 32 4.44 -3.80 1.94
N ALA A 33 3.15 -3.61 2.19
CA ALA A 33 2.45 -4.18 3.33
C ALA A 33 1.30 -5.04 2.83
N ILE A 34 1.10 -6.17 3.51
CA ILE A 34 -0.11 -6.96 3.40
C ILE A 34 -0.89 -6.78 4.70
N PHE A 35 -2.16 -6.44 4.61
CA PHE A 35 -3.01 -6.16 5.77
C PHE A 35 -4.45 -6.63 5.52
N GLU A 36 -5.23 -6.73 6.58
CA GLU A 36 -6.63 -7.13 6.51
C GLU A 36 -7.54 -5.93 6.84
N ALA A 37 -8.58 -5.74 6.05
CA ALA A 37 -9.55 -4.65 6.23
C ALA A 37 -10.93 -5.04 5.67
N GLU A 38 -11.97 -4.29 6.01
CA GLU A 38 -13.26 -4.43 5.33
C GLU A 38 -13.21 -3.74 3.95
N PRO A 39 -13.95 -4.23 2.93
CA PRO A 39 -13.98 -3.60 1.60
C PRO A 39 -14.46 -2.15 1.60
N ASP A 40 -15.30 -1.79 2.57
CA ASP A 40 -15.84 -0.44 2.78
C ASP A 40 -14.91 0.47 3.58
N ASP A 41 -13.81 -0.07 4.13
CA ASP A 41 -12.78 0.73 4.79
C ASP A 41 -11.98 1.54 3.75
N TYR A 42 -11.24 2.52 4.26
CA TYR A 42 -10.31 3.33 3.49
C TYR A 42 -8.87 3.04 3.93
N LEU A 43 -7.95 3.05 2.98
CA LEU A 43 -6.52 3.17 3.23
C LEU A 43 -6.12 4.63 2.99
N GLU A 44 -5.67 5.29 4.04
CA GLU A 44 -5.04 6.60 3.98
C GLU A 44 -3.52 6.43 3.89
N VAL A 45 -2.89 7.16 2.97
CA VAL A 45 -1.46 7.16 2.73
C VAL A 45 -0.93 8.56 3.04
N TYR A 46 -0.03 8.62 4.01
CA TYR A 46 0.65 9.83 4.41
C TYR A 46 2.08 9.76 3.92
N SER A 47 2.62 10.84 3.34
CA SER A 47 4.05 10.93 3.01
C SER A 47 4.75 11.89 3.95
N CYS A 48 5.97 11.52 4.34
CA CYS A 48 6.88 12.39 5.07
C CYS A 48 7.83 13.03 4.05
N CYS A 49 7.50 14.25 3.61
CA CYS A 49 8.44 15.08 2.87
C CYS A 49 9.00 16.16 3.80
N CYS A 50 10.33 16.29 3.85
CA CYS A 50 11.03 17.43 4.46
C CYS A 50 10.42 17.93 5.79
N SER A 51 10.36 17.07 6.82
CA SER A 51 9.88 17.36 8.20
C SER A 51 8.37 17.55 8.42
N THR A 52 7.54 17.39 7.38
CA THR A 52 6.07 17.46 7.51
C THR A 52 5.40 16.19 7.00
N THR A 53 4.34 15.74 7.68
CA THR A 53 3.49 14.63 7.25
C THR A 53 2.22 15.19 6.62
N ILE A 54 1.95 14.85 5.36
CA ILE A 54 0.77 15.28 4.62
C ILE A 54 0.01 14.03 4.18
N LEU A 55 -1.33 14.07 4.26
CA LEU A 55 -2.18 13.06 3.64
C LEU A 55 -2.05 13.21 2.13
N GLU A 56 -1.38 12.26 1.49
CA GLU A 56 -1.20 12.25 0.04
C GLU A 56 -2.45 11.67 -0.63
N GLU A 57 -2.91 10.52 -0.15
CA GLU A 57 -3.95 9.75 -0.84
C GLU A 57 -4.90 9.06 0.13
N ARG A 58 -6.16 8.92 -0.29
CA ARG A 58 -7.17 8.12 0.41
C ARG A 58 -7.89 7.22 -0.58
N HIS A 59 -7.71 5.91 -0.41
CA HIS A 59 -8.23 4.90 -1.32
C HIS A 59 -9.27 4.02 -0.63
N PRO A 60 -10.43 3.75 -1.23
CA PRO A 60 -11.30 2.68 -0.78
C PRO A 60 -10.57 1.33 -0.86
N CYS A 61 -10.60 0.51 0.20
CA CYS A 61 -9.89 -0.77 0.25
C CYS A 61 -10.31 -1.72 -0.88
N ARG A 62 -11.59 -1.71 -1.29
CA ARG A 62 -12.09 -2.44 -2.47
C ARG A 62 -11.39 -2.13 -3.80
N ARG A 63 -10.61 -1.04 -3.90
CA ARG A 63 -9.82 -0.69 -5.10
C ARG A 63 -8.36 -1.16 -5.02
N LEU A 64 -7.93 -1.70 -3.88
CA LEU A 64 -6.58 -2.22 -3.69
C LEU A 64 -6.47 -3.66 -4.21
N LEU A 65 -5.24 -4.09 -4.48
CA LEU A 65 -4.96 -5.46 -4.90
C LEU A 65 -5.30 -6.44 -3.77
N ASP A 66 -6.07 -7.47 -4.09
CA ASP A 66 -6.41 -8.55 -3.17
C ASP A 66 -5.26 -9.57 -3.15
N SER A 67 -4.57 -9.67 -2.02
CA SER A 67 -3.40 -10.54 -1.82
C SER A 67 -3.72 -12.03 -1.92
N SER A 68 -4.99 -12.40 -1.87
CA SER A 68 -5.42 -13.79 -2.04
C SER A 68 -5.48 -14.23 -3.50
N LEU A 69 -5.38 -13.28 -4.44
CA LEU A 69 -5.36 -13.57 -5.86
C LEU A 69 -3.93 -13.95 -6.31
N PRO A 70 -3.79 -14.97 -7.19
CA PRO A 70 -2.49 -15.49 -7.60
C PRO A 70 -1.62 -14.48 -8.37
N GLU A 71 -2.20 -13.38 -8.87
CA GLU A 71 -1.51 -12.32 -9.60
C GLU A 71 -1.00 -11.19 -8.70
N ALA A 72 -1.28 -11.24 -7.39
CA ALA A 72 -1.01 -10.14 -6.47
C ALA A 72 0.39 -10.18 -5.84
N ASP A 73 1.35 -10.92 -6.41
CA ASP A 73 2.74 -10.88 -5.93
C ASP A 73 3.36 -9.52 -6.29
N PRO A 74 3.58 -8.62 -5.31
CA PRO A 74 4.09 -7.28 -5.58
C PRO A 74 5.56 -7.29 -6.03
N HIS A 75 6.28 -8.41 -5.89
CA HIS A 75 7.61 -8.60 -6.46
C HIS A 75 7.58 -9.00 -7.94
N LEU A 76 6.47 -9.54 -8.45
CA LEU A 76 6.37 -10.00 -9.83
C LEU A 76 6.34 -8.82 -10.82
N ASP A 77 5.75 -7.69 -10.46
CA ASP A 77 5.80 -6.45 -11.27
C ASP A 77 7.26 -6.01 -11.51
N ARG A 78 8.14 -6.13 -10.51
CA ARG A 78 9.56 -5.76 -10.64
C ARG A 78 10.39 -6.77 -11.43
N LEU A 79 9.99 -8.05 -11.43
CA LEU A 79 10.64 -9.07 -12.25
C LEU A 79 10.20 -8.96 -13.72
N ALA A 80 8.96 -8.57 -13.98
CA ALA A 80 8.46 -8.32 -15.34
C ALA A 80 9.17 -7.14 -16.01
N ASP A 81 9.48 -6.08 -15.26
CA ASP A 81 10.27 -4.94 -15.76
C ASP A 81 11.76 -5.29 -15.96
N ALA A 82 12.31 -6.22 -15.16
CA ALA A 82 13.71 -6.63 -15.25
C ALA A 82 14.00 -7.70 -16.32
N VAL A 83 12.98 -8.45 -16.78
CA VAL A 83 13.11 -9.48 -17.83
C VAL A 83 12.96 -8.91 -19.24
N ASN A 84 12.46 -7.68 -19.39
CA ASN A 84 12.30 -7.00 -20.68
C ASN A 84 13.36 -5.91 -20.95
N GLY A 85 14.48 -5.91 -20.24
CA GLY A 85 15.62 -4.99 -20.41
C GLY A 85 16.87 -5.68 -20.93
#